data_AF-A0A838HFR5-F1
#
_entry.id   AF-A0A838HFR5-F1
#
_cell.length_a   1.000
_cell.length_b   1.000
_cell.length_c   1.000
_cell.angle_alpha   90.00
_cell.angle_beta   90.00
_cell.angle_gamma   90.00
#
_symmetry.space_group_name_H-M   'P 1'
#
loop_
_entity.id
_entity.type
_entity.pdbx_description
1 polymer ?
#
loop_
_entity_poly.entity_id
_entity_poly.type
_entity_poly.pdbx_seq_one_letter_code
_entity_poly.pdbx_strand_id
1 'polypeptide(L)' 'MATLNIKNIPDALYKALQSRARKRRRSVTQEAIQIIADAVEQSEPLSIMELEGLGKDVWAGIDPASYVDQERQSWD' A
#
# COMPACT_ATOMS: atom_id res chain seq x y z
N MET A 1 11.66 -23.50 -11.23
CA MET A 1 10.79 -22.91 -10.19
C MET A 1 11.65 -22.73 -8.95
N ALA A 2 11.78 -21.51 -8.42
CA ALA A 2 12.58 -21.26 -7.22
C ALA A 2 11.83 -21.76 -5.98
N THR A 3 12.55 -22.27 -4.98
CA THR A 3 11.97 -22.70 -3.69
C THR A 3 12.48 -21.78 -2.59
N LEU A 4 11.56 -21.14 -1.85
CA LEU A 4 11.88 -20.36 -0.67
C LEU A 4 11.73 -21.25 0.58
N ASN A 5 12.82 -21.43 1.32
CA ASN A 5 12.78 -22.14 2.60
C ASN A 5 12.84 -21.13 3.75
N ILE A 6 11.77 -21.06 4.55
CA ILE A 6 11.67 -20.16 5.69
C ILE A 6 11.90 -20.98 6.96
N LYS A 7 12.99 -20.68 7.67
CA LYS A 7 13.35 -21.33 8.94
C LYS A 7 12.92 -20.45 10.11
N ASN A 8 12.74 -21.08 11.28
CA ASN A 8 12.44 -20.41 12.55
C ASN A 8 11.13 -19.59 12.55
N ILE A 9 10.08 -20.10 11.90
CA ILE A 9 8.75 -19.49 12.01
C ILE A 9 8.18 -19.79 13.40
N PRO A 10 7.74 -18.77 14.17
CA PRO A 10 7.08 -19.00 15.44
C PRO A 10 5.82 -19.87 15.27
N ASP A 11 5.61 -20.85 16.15
CA ASP A 11 4.47 -21.77 16.07
C ASP A 11 3.12 -21.05 15.97
N ALA A 12 2.96 -19.94 16.69
CA ALA A 12 1.77 -19.11 16.64
C ALA A 12 1.52 -18.55 15.23
N LEU A 13 2.58 -18.09 14.55
CA LEU A 13 2.50 -17.55 13.19
C LEU A 13 2.19 -18.65 12.17
N TYR A 14 2.82 -19.83 12.32
CA TYR A 14 2.52 -20.96 11.45
C TYR A 14 1.07 -21.44 11.60
N LYS A 15 0.54 -21.50 12.83
CA LYS A 15 -0.87 -21.81 13.10
C LYS A 15 -1.81 -20.77 12.50
N ALA A 16 -1.50 -19.48 12.66
CA ALA A 16 -2.29 -18.40 12.07
C ALA A 16 -2.34 -18.51 10.52
N LEU A 17 -1.20 -18.81 9.89
CA LEU A 17 -1.11 -19.04 8.45
C LEU A 17 -1.95 -20.26 8.01
N GLN A 18 -1.88 -21.38 8.73
CA GLN A 18 -2.70 -22.56 8.45
C GLN A 18 -4.21 -22.25 8.56
N SER A 19 -4.63 -21.57 9.62
CA SER A 19 -6.03 -21.18 9.81
C SER A 19 -6.52 -20.28 8.68
N ARG A 20 -5.70 -19.32 8.25
CA ARG A 20 -6.02 -18.41 7.12
C ARG A 20 -6.12 -19.16 5.79
N ALA A 21 -5.17 -20.06 5.52
CA ALA A 21 -5.18 -20.90 4.31
C ALA A 21 -6.44 -21.79 4.23
N ARG A 22 -6.82 -22.43 5.36
CA ARG A 22 -8.07 -23.22 5.46
C ARG A 22 -9.31 -22.38 5.17
N LYS A 23 -9.43 -21.20 5.78
CA LYS A 23 -10.55 -20.28 5.54
C LYS A 23 -10.69 -19.88 4.07
N ARG A 24 -9.55 -19.70 3.39
CA ARG A 24 -9.50 -19.32 1.97
C ARG A 24 -9.49 -20.50 1.00
N ARG A 25 -9.61 -21.75 1.50
CA ARG A 25 -9.54 -23.01 0.72
C ARG A 25 -8.28 -23.11 -0.15
N ARG A 26 -7.14 -22.69 0.39
CA ARG A 26 -5.83 -22.70 -0.27
C ARG A 26 -4.84 -23.58 0.49
N SER A 27 -3.75 -23.98 -0.18
CA SER A 27 -2.61 -24.58 0.49
C SER A 27 -1.84 -23.51 1.29
N VAL A 28 -1.08 -23.95 2.30
CA VAL A 28 -0.22 -23.06 3.10
C VAL A 28 0.81 -22.36 2.22
N THR A 29 1.40 -23.10 1.26
CA THR A 29 2.36 -22.55 0.30
C THR A 29 1.73 -21.46 -0.56
N GLN A 30 0.53 -21.69 -1.09
CA GLN A 30 -0.16 -20.71 -1.92
C GLN A 30 -0.55 -19.45 -1.13
N GLU A 31 -1.02 -19.60 0.11
CA GLU A 31 -1.33 -18.45 0.95
C GLU A 31 -0.07 -17.68 1.34
N ALA A 32 1.05 -18.36 1.60
CA ALA A 32 2.33 -17.72 1.85
C ALA A 32 2.81 -16.91 0.63
N ILE A 33 2.70 -17.47 -0.57
CA ILE A 33 3.03 -16.77 -1.82
C ILE A 33 2.15 -15.52 -1.99
N GLN A 34 0.84 -15.62 -1.76
CA GLN A 34 -0.06 -14.46 -1.87
C GLN A 34 0.31 -13.37 -0.87
N ILE A 35 0.58 -13.72 0.39
CA ILE A 35 0.96 -12.74 1.41
C ILE A 35 2.27 -12.05 1.04
N ILE A 36 3.24 -12.78 0.52
CA ILE A 36 4.52 -12.22 0.07
C ILE A 36 4.30 -11.33 -1.15
N ALA A 37 3.49 -11.75 -2.12
CA ALA A 37 3.15 -10.95 -3.30
C ALA A 37 2.49 -9.63 -2.91
N ASP A 38 1.44 -9.69 -2.08
CA ASP A 38 0.73 -8.51 -1.57
C ASP A 38 1.71 -7.56 -0.85
N ALA A 39 2.62 -8.09 -0.02
CA ALA A 39 3.58 -7.27 0.73
C ALA A 39 4.67 -6.63 -0.15
N VAL A 40 5.08 -7.30 -1.22
CA VAL A 40 6.06 -6.78 -2.19
C VAL A 40 5.41 -5.75 -3.11
N GLU A 41 4.18 -5.98 -3.57
CA GLU A 41 3.40 -5.03 -4.38
C GLU A 41 3.01 -3.77 -3.60
N GLN A 42 2.73 -3.89 -2.29
CA GLN A 42 2.45 -2.74 -1.42
C GLN A 42 3.69 -1.89 -1.08
N SER A 43 4.88 -2.29 -1.53
CA SER A 43 6.15 -1.67 -1.13
C SER A 43 6.65 -0.59 -2.07
N GLU A 44 5.88 -0.16 -3.07
CA GLU A 44 6.14 1.14 -3.70
C GLU A 44 5.48 2.22 -2.82
N PRO A 45 6.24 2.95 -1.98
CA PRO A 45 5.70 4.13 -1.34
C PRO A 45 5.24 5.08 -2.43
N LEU A 46 3.95 5.40 -2.42
CA LEU A 46 3.39 6.39 -3.33
C LEU A 46 4.22 7.66 -3.22
N SER A 47 4.82 8.06 -4.33
CA SER A 47 5.66 9.24 -4.38
C SER A 47 4.77 10.45 -4.59
N ILE A 48 5.03 11.55 -3.86
CA ILE A 48 4.38 12.83 -4.12
C ILE A 48 4.60 13.26 -5.59
N MET A 49 5.69 12.80 -6.22
CA MET A 49 5.96 13.06 -7.64
C MET A 49 4.95 12.39 -8.58
N GLU A 50 4.29 11.31 -8.16
CA GLU A 50 3.22 10.67 -8.94
C GLU A 50 1.96 11.54 -9.02
N LEU A 51 1.85 12.56 -8.15
CA LEU A 51 0.76 13.53 -8.16
C LEU A 51 1.07 14.73 -9.08
N GLU A 52 2.26 14.79 -9.68
CA GLU A 52 2.64 15.87 -10.58
C GLU A 52 1.66 15.99 -11.76
N GLY A 53 1.10 17.18 -11.94
CA GLY A 53 0.20 17.47 -13.06
C GLY A 53 -1.27 17.09 -12.85
N LEU A 54 -1.62 16.29 -11.83
CA LEU A 54 -3.02 15.87 -11.58
C LEU A 54 -3.98 17.05 -11.30
N GLY A 55 -3.45 18.18 -10.83
CA GLY A 55 -4.22 19.40 -10.57
C GLY A 55 -4.14 20.47 -11.67
N LYS A 56 -3.35 20.26 -12.74
CA LYS A 56 -2.97 21.35 -13.66
C LYS A 56 -4.18 22.09 -14.23
N ASP A 57 -5.20 21.36 -14.67
CA ASP A 57 -6.38 21.95 -15.30
C ASP A 57 -7.31 22.61 -14.28
N VAL A 58 -7.32 22.11 -13.04
CA VAL A 58 -8.09 22.70 -11.93
C VAL A 58 -7.47 24.02 -11.48
N TRP A 59 -6.15 24.10 -11.47
CA TRP A 59 -5.38 25.30 -11.09
C TRP A 59 -5.15 26.26 -12.26
N ALA A 60 -5.69 25.97 -13.45
CA ALA A 60 -5.52 26.81 -14.62
C ALA A 60 -6.17 28.19 -14.40
N GLY A 61 -5.35 29.25 -14.46
CA GLY A 61 -5.81 30.63 -14.26
C GLY A 61 -6.05 31.02 -12.80
N ILE A 62 -5.77 30.14 -11.85
CA ILE A 62 -5.81 30.42 -10.41
C ILE A 62 -4.38 30.73 -9.97
N ASP A 63 -4.16 31.88 -9.32
CA ASP A 63 -2.89 32.15 -8.62
C ASP A 63 -2.85 31.35 -7.31
N PRO A 64 -1.95 30.36 -7.15
CA PRO A 64 -1.92 29.51 -5.97
C PRO A 64 -1.64 30.28 -4.69
N ALA A 65 -0.81 31.33 -4.75
CA ALA A 65 -0.45 32.11 -3.57
C ALA A 65 -1.66 32.88 -3.04
N SER A 66 -2.35 33.62 -3.92
CA SER A 66 -3.55 34.36 -3.54
C SER A 66 -4.67 33.45 -3.01
N TYR A 67 -4.86 32.26 -3.59
CA TYR A 67 -5.87 31.31 -3.14
C TYR A 67 -5.56 30.78 -1.73
N VAL A 68 -4.31 30.41 -1.45
CA VAL A 68 -3.89 29.93 -0.12
C VAL A 68 -4.03 31.01 0.94
N ASP A 69 -3.72 32.27 0.62
CA ASP A 69 -3.87 33.37 1.56
C ASP A 69 -5.35 33.66 1.90
N GLN A 70 -6.26 33.52 0.93
CA GLN A 70 -7.71 33.61 1.19
C GLN A 70 -8.21 32.49 2.10
N GLU A 71 -7.78 31.25 1.86
CA GLU A 71 -8.15 30.10 2.69
C GLU A 71 -7.59 30.25 4.12
N ARG A 72 -6.38 30.81 4.30
CA ARG A 72 -5.85 31.09 5.64
C ARG A 72 -6.67 32.12 6.39
N GLN A 73 -7.06 33.20 5.71
CA GLN A 73 -7.88 34.26 6.29
C GLN A 73 -9.30 33.80 6.64
N SER A 74 -9.79 32.69 6.07
CA SER A 74 -11.12 32.16 6.39
C SER A 74 -11.14 31.28 7.67
N TRP A 75 -9.97 30.96 8.22
CA TRP A 75 -9.81 30.14 9.44
C TRP A 75 -9.54 30.99 10.70
N ASP A 76 -9.24 32.27 10.53
CA ASP A 76 -9.11 33.30 11.59
C ASP A 76 -10.47 33.95 11.89
#